data_AF-A0A553KKT2-F1
#
_entry.id   AF-A0A553KKT2-F1
#
_cell.length_a   1.000
_cell.length_b   1.000
_cell.length_c   1.000
_cell.angle_alpha   90.00
_cell.angle_beta   90.00
_cell.angle_gamma   90.00
#
_symmetry.space_group_name_H-M   'P 1'
#
loop_
_entity.id
_entity.type
_entity.pdbx_description
1 polymer ?
#
loop_
_entity_poly.entity_id
_entity_poly.type
_entity_poly.pdbx_seq_one_letter_code
_entity_poly.pdbx_strand_id
1 'polypeptide(L)'
;MKKRMAVFPSLLTVAILTGVGMGSAPYYVDAQKKESKTIKPEDQIKNHRSEKTNKLLERTWNAAIAAFNIDTNGLDQVEYADNHHIWDKLDTREQVSYTEALHQAMSHHKIGDYETLLLVDKDVTQTTILFQRGDDKTSVKIELKSKTGDNGKEWFVDGQPEEK
;
A
#
# COMPACT_ATOMS: atom_id res chain seq x y z
N MET A 1 -6.61 -62.90 16.66
CA MET A 1 -6.92 -63.09 15.22
C MET A 1 -7.15 -61.73 14.57
N LYS A 2 -6.61 -61.54 13.37
CA LYS A 2 -6.74 -60.34 12.53
C LYS A 2 -8.20 -60.04 12.18
N LYS A 3 -8.55 -58.76 12.05
CA LYS A 3 -9.08 -58.15 10.81
C LYS A 3 -9.09 -56.61 10.96
N ARG A 4 -8.34 -55.96 10.07
CA ARG A 4 -8.41 -54.51 9.80
C ARG A 4 -9.66 -54.23 8.96
N MET A 5 -10.30 -53.08 9.15
CA MET A 5 -10.90 -52.32 8.05
C MET A 5 -11.01 -50.85 8.49
N ALA A 6 -10.35 -49.99 7.72
CA ALA A 6 -10.47 -48.54 7.78
C ALA A 6 -11.59 -48.11 6.84
N VAL A 7 -12.42 -47.14 7.25
CA VAL A 7 -13.22 -46.32 6.33
C VAL A 7 -13.28 -44.88 6.88
N PHE A 8 -13.06 -43.94 5.97
CA PHE A 8 -12.82 -42.50 6.07
C PHE A 8 -13.85 -41.68 6.88
N PRO A 9 -13.43 -40.63 7.60
CA PRO A 9 -14.34 -39.58 8.05
C PRO A 9 -14.64 -38.59 6.92
N SER A 10 -15.91 -38.52 6.52
CA SER A 10 -16.45 -37.49 5.63
C SER A 10 -16.51 -36.14 6.34
N LEU A 11 -15.80 -35.15 5.79
CA LEU A 11 -15.90 -33.74 6.17
C LEU A 11 -17.31 -33.22 5.86
N LEU A 12 -18.07 -32.84 6.88
CA LEU A 12 -19.33 -32.12 6.74
C LEU A 12 -19.07 -30.64 7.09
N THR A 13 -18.93 -29.82 6.06
CA THR A 13 -18.79 -28.36 6.16
C THR A 13 -20.14 -27.75 6.55
N VAL A 14 -20.25 -27.17 7.75
CA VAL A 14 -21.42 -26.38 8.15
C VAL A 14 -21.11 -24.91 7.93
N ALA A 15 -21.72 -24.36 6.88
CA ALA A 15 -21.75 -22.93 6.61
C ALA A 15 -22.65 -22.23 7.65
N ILE A 16 -22.09 -21.26 8.37
CA ILE A 16 -22.86 -20.36 9.25
C ILE A 16 -23.34 -19.19 8.40
N LEU A 17 -24.65 -19.14 8.13
CA LEU A 17 -25.36 -18.01 7.53
C LEU A 17 -26.50 -17.63 8.48
N THR A 18 -26.28 -16.64 9.34
CA THR A 18 -27.35 -15.83 9.93
C THR A 18 -26.79 -14.45 10.28
N GLY A 19 -27.13 -13.44 9.49
CA GLY A 19 -27.00 -12.03 9.87
C GLY A 19 -28.30 -11.51 10.48
N VAL A 20 -28.17 -10.60 11.46
CA VAL A 20 -29.14 -9.57 11.89
C VAL A 20 -28.29 -8.55 12.69
N GLY A 21 -28.30 -7.22 12.55
CA GLY A 21 -28.96 -6.28 11.65
C GLY A 21 -28.61 -4.82 12.05
N MET A 22 -28.67 -3.93 11.05
CA MET A 22 -29.05 -2.50 11.05
C MET A 22 -28.20 -1.35 11.66
N GLY A 23 -27.94 -0.36 10.78
CA GLY A 23 -27.78 1.09 11.04
C GLY A 23 -26.37 1.62 10.77
N SER A 24 -26.04 2.47 9.79
CA SER A 24 -26.79 3.49 9.03
C SER A 24 -25.96 4.05 7.84
N ALA A 25 -26.51 3.99 6.61
CA ALA A 25 -26.39 4.92 5.44
C ALA A 25 -25.01 5.26 4.79
N PRO A 26 -24.96 5.73 3.51
CA PRO A 26 -25.46 5.11 2.29
C PRO A 26 -24.49 5.27 1.08
N TYR A 27 -23.53 4.38 0.83
CA TYR A 27 -22.80 4.31 -0.46
C TYR A 27 -22.28 2.89 -0.71
N TYR A 28 -23.17 1.93 -0.96
CA TYR A 28 -22.78 0.66 -1.59
C TYR A 28 -23.66 0.46 -2.81
N VAL A 29 -23.17 1.04 -3.90
CA VAL A 29 -23.60 0.76 -5.25
C VAL A 29 -23.32 -0.72 -5.52
N ASP A 30 -24.33 -1.40 -6.07
CA ASP A 30 -24.35 -2.78 -6.54
C ASP A 30 -22.98 -3.46 -6.64
N ALA A 31 -22.77 -4.46 -5.77
CA ALA A 31 -21.72 -5.46 -5.96
C ALA A 31 -22.11 -6.34 -7.16
N GLN A 32 -21.96 -5.78 -8.38
CA GLN A 32 -21.80 -6.59 -9.56
C GLN A 32 -20.63 -7.52 -9.28
N LYS A 33 -20.93 -8.81 -9.31
CA LYS A 33 -19.99 -9.92 -9.16
C LYS A 33 -18.98 -9.83 -10.32
N LYS A 34 -17.99 -8.95 -10.20
CA LYS A 34 -16.88 -8.84 -11.14
C LYS A 34 -16.14 -10.16 -11.10
N GLU A 35 -16.04 -10.81 -12.24
CA GLU A 35 -15.10 -11.91 -12.42
C GLU A 35 -13.75 -11.47 -11.88
N SER A 36 -13.20 -12.26 -10.96
CA SER A 36 -11.84 -12.07 -10.44
C SER A 36 -10.90 -12.23 -11.62
N LYS A 37 -10.48 -11.10 -12.21
CA LYS A 37 -9.36 -11.09 -13.14
C LYS A 37 -8.11 -11.37 -12.32
N THR A 38 -7.37 -12.41 -12.68
CA THR A 38 -6.04 -12.68 -12.12
C THR A 38 -5.17 -11.44 -12.35
N ILE A 39 -4.79 -10.77 -11.26
CA ILE A 39 -3.90 -9.61 -11.27
C ILE A 39 -2.51 -10.14 -11.60
N LYS A 40 -1.88 -9.59 -12.65
CA LYS A 40 -0.52 -9.97 -13.02
C LYS A 40 0.49 -9.20 -12.16
N PRO A 41 1.73 -9.70 -11.96
CA PRO A 41 2.75 -8.99 -11.18
C PRO A 41 3.04 -7.56 -11.68
N GLU A 42 2.92 -7.32 -12.98
CA GLU A 42 3.12 -6.01 -13.61
C GLU A 42 1.89 -5.08 -13.57
N ASP A 43 0.78 -5.55 -13.03
CA ASP A 43 -0.48 -4.81 -13.04
C ASP A 43 -0.49 -3.73 -11.94
N GLN A 44 -0.91 -2.53 -12.30
CA GLN A 44 -0.87 -1.34 -11.42
C GLN A 44 -2.28 -0.99 -10.96
N ILE A 45 -2.44 -0.58 -9.70
CA ILE A 45 -3.76 -0.27 -9.13
C ILE A 45 -4.52 0.81 -9.91
N LYS A 46 -3.79 1.74 -10.54
CA LYS A 46 -4.36 2.79 -11.41
C LYS A 46 -5.20 2.25 -12.57
N ASN A 47 -4.92 1.04 -13.04
CA ASN A 47 -5.63 0.38 -14.14
C ASN A 47 -7.01 -0.15 -13.72
N HIS A 48 -7.25 -0.32 -12.41
CA HIS A 48 -8.45 -0.94 -11.87
C HIS A 48 -9.44 0.04 -11.26
N ARG A 49 -9.05 1.31 -11.10
CA ARG A 49 -9.90 2.37 -10.56
C ARG A 49 -10.40 3.32 -11.65
N SER A 50 -11.39 4.14 -11.29
CA SER A 50 -11.98 5.09 -12.23
C SER A 50 -10.98 6.17 -12.66
N GLU A 51 -11.12 6.68 -13.89
CA GLU A 51 -10.34 7.84 -14.37
C GLU A 51 -10.52 9.07 -13.47
N LYS A 52 -11.72 9.26 -12.91
CA LYS A 52 -11.99 10.34 -11.94
C LYS A 52 -11.12 10.20 -10.69
N THR A 53 -10.99 8.98 -10.17
CA THR A 53 -10.13 8.69 -9.01
C THR A 53 -8.65 8.91 -9.36
N ASN A 54 -8.20 8.42 -10.52
CA ASN A 54 -6.84 8.66 -11.01
C ASN A 54 -6.51 10.15 -11.07
N LYS A 55 -7.36 10.96 -11.71
CA LYS A 55 -7.16 12.41 -11.83
C LYS A 55 -7.20 13.14 -10.49
N LEU A 56 -7.99 12.65 -9.53
CA LEU A 56 -8.03 13.21 -8.19
C LEU A 56 -6.69 12.99 -7.49
N LEU A 57 -6.19 11.75 -7.49
CA LEU A 57 -4.96 11.39 -6.81
C LEU A 57 -3.73 12.03 -7.45
N GLU A 58 -3.69 12.11 -8.77
CA GLU A 58 -2.64 12.86 -9.48
C GLU A 58 -2.60 14.33 -9.06
N ARG A 59 -3.77 14.97 -8.84
CA ARG A 59 -3.82 16.34 -8.32
C ARG A 59 -3.33 16.44 -6.89
N THR A 60 -3.68 15.50 -6.02
CA THR A 60 -3.23 15.52 -4.61
C THR A 60 -1.73 15.30 -4.52
N TRP A 61 -1.17 14.41 -5.34
CA TRP A 61 0.28 14.18 -5.39
C TRP A 61 1.03 15.37 -5.96
N ASN A 62 0.55 15.96 -7.06
CA ASN A 62 1.16 17.16 -7.64
C ASN A 62 1.11 18.36 -6.68
N ALA A 63 0.04 18.47 -5.88
CA ALA A 63 -0.04 19.48 -4.82
C ALA A 63 1.05 19.26 -3.75
N ALA A 64 1.24 18.02 -3.29
CA ALA A 64 2.29 17.69 -2.32
C ALA A 64 3.70 17.91 -2.88
N ILE A 65 3.98 17.45 -4.11
CA ILE A 65 5.25 17.66 -4.81
C ILE A 65 5.57 19.16 -4.88
N ALA A 66 4.58 19.99 -5.23
CA ALA A 66 4.74 21.44 -5.30
C ALA A 66 4.96 22.06 -3.90
N ALA A 67 4.20 21.66 -2.89
CA ALA A 67 4.32 22.19 -1.52
C ALA A 67 5.72 21.95 -0.92
N PHE A 68 6.33 20.82 -1.27
CA PHE A 68 7.68 20.46 -0.81
C PHE A 68 8.80 20.82 -1.79
N ASN A 69 8.48 21.42 -2.95
CA ASN A 69 9.44 21.74 -4.02
C ASN A 69 10.30 20.53 -4.42
N ILE A 70 9.68 19.36 -4.59
CA ILE A 70 10.41 18.12 -4.91
C ILE A 70 10.71 18.09 -6.41
N ASP A 71 12.00 17.93 -6.75
CA ASP A 71 12.42 17.62 -8.11
C ASP A 71 12.18 16.14 -8.40
N THR A 72 11.23 15.84 -9.27
CA THR A 72 10.88 14.46 -9.64
C THR A 72 11.78 13.89 -10.74
N ASN A 73 12.73 14.66 -11.26
CA ASN A 73 13.61 14.19 -12.33
C ASN A 73 14.47 13.02 -11.85
N GLY A 74 14.29 11.87 -12.48
CA GLY A 74 15.01 10.65 -12.13
C GLY A 74 14.45 9.92 -10.90
N LEU A 75 13.25 10.26 -10.44
CA LEU A 75 12.52 9.50 -9.41
C LEU A 75 11.48 8.58 -10.06
N ASP A 76 11.45 7.33 -9.64
CA ASP A 76 10.36 6.41 -9.93
C ASP A 76 9.14 6.79 -9.08
N GLN A 77 7.97 6.86 -9.70
CA GLN A 77 6.69 7.15 -9.04
C GLN A 77 5.88 5.86 -8.90
N VAL A 78 5.65 5.44 -7.67
CA VAL A 78 4.97 4.18 -7.35
C VAL A 78 3.88 4.45 -6.33
N GLU A 79 2.68 3.97 -6.58
CA GLU A 79 1.60 4.06 -5.58
C GLU A 79 1.89 3.12 -4.43
N TYR A 80 1.53 3.49 -3.20
CA TYR A 80 1.81 2.64 -2.03
C TYR A 80 1.19 1.25 -2.16
N ALA A 81 0.01 1.12 -2.75
CA ALA A 81 -0.61 -0.18 -3.04
C ALA A 81 0.20 -1.07 -4.01
N ASP A 82 1.07 -0.46 -4.82
CA ASP A 82 1.95 -1.12 -5.78
C ASP A 82 3.43 -1.14 -5.30
N ASN A 83 3.66 -1.00 -3.97
CA ASN A 83 5.02 -0.93 -3.40
C ASN A 83 5.90 -2.16 -3.70
N HIS A 84 5.28 -3.27 -4.15
CA HIS A 84 6.03 -4.46 -4.54
C HIS A 84 6.98 -4.21 -5.71
N HIS A 85 6.66 -3.25 -6.58
CA HIS A 85 7.55 -2.83 -7.66
C HIS A 85 8.89 -2.23 -7.17
N ILE A 86 8.96 -1.85 -5.89
CA ILE A 86 10.18 -1.34 -5.26
C ILE A 86 10.92 -2.49 -4.58
N TRP A 87 10.24 -3.24 -3.72
CA TRP A 87 10.91 -4.26 -2.91
C TRP A 87 11.43 -5.45 -3.75
N ASP A 88 10.91 -5.68 -4.95
CA ASP A 88 11.34 -6.78 -5.83
C ASP A 88 12.75 -6.51 -6.38
N LYS A 89 13.22 -5.26 -6.28
CA LYS A 89 14.58 -4.82 -6.61
C LYS A 89 15.56 -5.00 -5.45
N LEU A 90 15.06 -5.31 -4.25
CA LEU A 90 15.84 -5.41 -3.00
C LEU A 90 16.12 -6.87 -2.67
N ASP A 91 17.20 -7.13 -1.93
CA ASP A 91 17.44 -8.47 -1.37
C ASP A 91 16.43 -8.81 -0.27
N THR A 92 16.22 -10.09 0.03
CA THR A 92 15.17 -10.54 0.96
C THR A 92 15.26 -9.90 2.35
N ARG A 93 16.46 -9.56 2.84
CA ARG A 93 16.60 -8.94 4.16
C ARG A 93 16.25 -7.46 4.08
N GLU A 94 16.73 -6.78 3.04
CA GLU A 94 16.42 -5.40 2.77
C GLU A 94 14.92 -5.20 2.49
N GLN A 95 14.25 -6.16 1.83
CA GLN A 95 12.80 -6.18 1.64
C GLN A 95 12.06 -6.08 2.98
N VAL A 96 12.40 -6.95 3.94
CA VAL A 96 11.76 -6.95 5.28
C VAL A 96 11.94 -5.59 5.95
N SER A 97 13.18 -5.08 5.97
CA SER A 97 13.48 -3.79 6.59
C SER A 97 12.77 -2.62 5.90
N TYR A 98 12.68 -2.65 4.56
CA TYR A 98 11.95 -1.66 3.78
C TYR A 98 10.45 -1.67 4.11
N THR A 99 9.82 -2.86 4.18
CA THR A 99 8.41 -2.99 4.55
C THR A 99 8.13 -2.52 5.96
N GLU A 100 9.01 -2.83 6.91
CA GLU A 100 8.89 -2.37 8.30
C GLU A 100 8.94 -0.85 8.38
N ALA A 101 9.90 -0.22 7.68
CA ALA A 101 10.01 1.23 7.62
C ALA A 101 8.81 1.87 6.92
N LEU A 102 8.29 1.27 5.84
CA LEU A 102 7.06 1.71 5.19
C LEU A 102 5.87 1.62 6.15
N HIS A 103 5.72 0.51 6.89
CA HIS A 103 4.65 0.35 7.88
C HIS A 103 4.75 1.43 8.96
N GLN A 104 5.97 1.67 9.47
CA GLN A 104 6.22 2.71 10.46
C GLN A 104 5.82 4.10 9.92
N ALA A 105 6.19 4.44 8.70
CA ALA A 105 5.81 5.70 8.08
C ALA A 105 4.29 5.82 7.92
N MET A 106 3.62 4.74 7.50
CA MET A 106 2.17 4.72 7.32
C MET A 106 1.37 4.77 8.62
N SER A 107 2.00 4.64 9.80
CA SER A 107 1.35 4.94 11.09
C SER A 107 0.92 6.41 11.22
N HIS A 108 1.48 7.29 10.40
CA HIS A 108 1.10 8.70 10.33
C HIS A 108 -0.06 8.97 9.34
N HIS A 109 -0.45 7.98 8.54
CA HIS A 109 -1.61 8.05 7.65
C HIS A 109 -2.89 7.75 8.44
N LYS A 110 -3.94 8.54 8.22
CA LYS A 110 -5.21 8.45 8.94
C LYS A 110 -6.33 8.09 7.99
N ILE A 111 -7.40 7.50 8.55
CA ILE A 111 -8.63 7.27 7.81
C ILE A 111 -9.13 8.61 7.25
N GLY A 112 -9.34 8.65 5.94
CA GLY A 112 -9.76 9.85 5.20
C GLY A 112 -8.63 10.49 4.38
N ASP A 113 -7.37 10.23 4.72
CA ASP A 113 -6.23 10.69 3.92
C ASP A 113 -6.25 10.05 2.52
N TYR A 114 -5.73 10.79 1.54
CA TYR A 114 -5.62 10.31 0.17
C TYR A 114 -4.55 9.22 0.03
N GLU A 115 -4.63 8.47 -1.08
CA GLU A 115 -3.67 7.41 -1.40
C GLU A 115 -2.25 7.97 -1.47
N THR A 116 -1.30 7.19 -0.98
CA THR A 116 0.10 7.57 -0.85
C THR A 116 0.87 7.34 -2.14
N LEU A 117 1.70 8.31 -2.50
CA LEU A 117 2.72 8.20 -3.55
C LEU A 117 4.10 7.96 -2.92
N LEU A 118 4.84 7.02 -3.49
CA LEU A 118 6.24 6.74 -3.19
C LEU A 118 7.09 7.30 -4.34
N LEU A 119 8.00 8.21 -4.02
CA LEU A 119 9.02 8.70 -4.94
C LEU A 119 10.34 8.05 -4.57
N VAL A 120 10.91 7.25 -5.47
CA VAL A 120 12.09 6.44 -5.20
C VAL A 120 13.22 6.85 -6.12
N ASP A 121 14.42 7.03 -5.59
CA ASP A 121 15.61 7.29 -6.42
C ASP A 121 16.04 6.03 -7.18
N LYS A 122 16.80 6.20 -8.27
CA LYS A 122 17.23 5.08 -9.13
C LYS A 122 18.05 4.03 -8.40
N ASP A 123 18.83 4.45 -7.41
CA ASP A 123 19.70 3.57 -6.64
C ASP A 123 18.95 2.89 -5.49
N VAL A 124 17.66 3.21 -5.33
CA VAL A 124 16.76 2.69 -4.28
C VAL A 124 17.44 2.86 -2.92
N THR A 125 17.91 4.07 -2.62
CA THR A 125 18.55 4.43 -1.35
C THR A 125 17.70 5.35 -0.49
N GLN A 126 16.74 6.04 -1.12
CA GLN A 126 15.79 6.94 -0.50
C GLN A 126 14.38 6.72 -1.08
N THR A 127 13.38 6.82 -0.23
CA THR A 127 11.98 6.90 -0.65
C THR A 127 11.32 8.09 0.03
N THR A 128 10.84 9.03 -0.76
CA THR A 128 9.98 10.12 -0.27
C THR A 128 8.52 9.69 -0.39
N ILE A 129 7.84 9.59 0.74
CA ILE A 129 6.41 9.29 0.85
C ILE A 129 5.64 10.60 0.82
N LEU A 130 4.63 10.69 -0.03
CA LEU A 130 3.76 11.86 -0.15
C LEU A 130 2.29 11.45 -0.10
N PHE A 131 1.51 12.15 0.70
CA PHE A 131 0.05 12.08 0.65
C PHE A 131 -0.56 13.41 1.10
N GLN A 132 -1.87 13.54 0.96
CA GLN A 132 -2.61 14.71 1.39
C GLN A 132 -3.66 14.30 2.42
N ARG A 133 -3.82 15.10 3.47
CA ARG A 133 -4.89 14.94 4.46
C ARG A 133 -6.26 15.13 3.80
N GLY A 134 -7.23 14.29 4.16
CA GLY A 134 -8.56 14.32 3.55
C GLY A 134 -9.43 15.50 3.98
N ASP A 135 -9.25 15.94 5.23
CA ASP A 135 -10.07 16.93 5.93
C ASP A 135 -9.67 18.36 5.61
N ASP A 136 -8.37 18.68 5.67
CA ASP A 136 -7.86 20.05 5.51
C ASP A 136 -6.97 20.26 4.28
N LYS A 137 -6.68 19.18 3.54
CA LYS A 137 -5.79 19.19 2.37
C LYS A 137 -4.33 19.55 2.67
N THR A 138 -3.90 19.44 3.93
CA THR A 138 -2.48 19.54 4.30
C THR A 138 -1.67 18.47 3.57
N SER A 139 -0.57 18.86 2.95
CA SER A 139 0.36 17.94 2.28
C SER A 139 1.32 17.37 3.31
N VAL A 140 1.52 16.06 3.28
CA VAL A 140 2.40 15.34 4.21
C VAL A 140 3.56 14.73 3.44
N LYS A 141 4.77 14.87 3.98
CA LYS A 141 5.99 14.25 3.47
C LYS A 141 6.67 13.45 4.57
N ILE A 142 7.08 12.22 4.25
CA ILE A 142 7.89 11.37 5.13
C ILE A 142 9.05 10.84 4.31
N GLU A 143 10.26 10.90 4.86
CA GLU A 143 11.45 10.37 4.18
C GLU A 143 11.81 9.00 4.76
N LEU A 144 12.10 8.05 3.90
CA LEU A 144 12.79 6.82 4.25
C LEU A 144 14.19 6.88 3.67
N LYS A 145 15.17 6.49 4.48
CA LYS A 145 16.55 6.32 4.03
C LYS A 145 17.06 4.94 4.38
N SER A 146 18.02 4.52 3.58
CA SER A 146 18.78 3.31 3.85
C SER A 146 20.16 3.64 4.42
N LYS A 147 20.67 2.75 5.26
CA LYS A 147 22.06 2.76 5.74
C LYS A 147 22.63 1.34 5.66
N THR A 148 23.92 1.25 5.38
CA THR A 148 24.65 -0.03 5.48
C THR A 148 25.07 -0.24 6.93
N GLY A 149 24.58 -1.31 7.56
CA GLY A 149 25.04 -1.79 8.86
C GLY A 149 25.80 -3.10 8.77
N ASP A 150 26.19 -3.65 9.92
CA ASP A 150 26.90 -4.94 10.04
C ASP A 150 26.13 -6.13 9.44
N ASN A 151 24.83 -5.92 9.23
CA ASN A 151 23.84 -6.91 8.89
C ASN A 151 23.31 -6.77 7.46
N GLY A 152 23.85 -5.83 6.68
CA GLY A 152 23.36 -5.45 5.36
C GLY A 152 22.71 -4.07 5.37
N LYS A 153 21.96 -3.78 4.31
CA LYS A 153 21.28 -2.49 4.14
C LYS A 153 19.96 -2.50 4.90
N GLU A 154 19.77 -1.49 5.75
CA GLU A 154 18.60 -1.34 6.61
C GLU A 154 17.92 -0.01 6.32
N TRP A 155 16.59 -0.02 6.30
CA TRP A 155 15.73 1.13 6.06
C TRP A 155 15.13 1.67 7.36
N PHE A 156 14.97 2.98 7.43
CA PHE A 156 14.37 3.67 8.58
C PHE A 156 13.66 4.94 8.14
N VAL A 157 12.68 5.37 8.95
CA VAL A 157 12.04 6.69 8.80
C VAL A 157 13.04 7.77 9.25
N ASP A 158 13.38 8.66 8.34
CA ASP A 158 14.31 9.77 8.58
C ASP A 158 13.56 11.00 9.07
N GLY A 159 13.57 11.22 10.38
CA GLY A 159 12.95 12.38 11.02
C GLY A 159 11.46 12.23 11.33
N GLN A 160 10.79 13.37 11.52
CA GLN A 160 9.35 13.43 11.74
C GLN A 160 8.65 13.79 10.42
N PRO A 161 7.37 13.40 10.23
CA PRO A 161 6.58 13.85 9.09
C PRO A 161 6.57 15.38 8.99
N GLU A 162 6.80 15.89 7.80
CA GLU A 162 6.64 17.31 7.49
C GLU A 162 5.21 17.55 6.97
N GLU A 163 4.58 18.63 7.40
CA GLU A 163 3.22 19.02 7.01
C GLU A 163 3.21 20.46 6.47
N LYS A 164 2.54 20.69 5.33
CA LYS A 164 2.46 22.00 4.65
C LYS A 164 1.11 22.27 3.98
#